data_AF-A0AAE1SKH2-F1
#
_entry.id   AF-A0AAE1SKH2-F1
#
_cell.length_a   1.000
_cell.length_b   1.000
_cell.length_c   1.000
_cell.angle_alpha   90.00
_cell.angle_beta   90.00
_cell.angle_gamma   90.00
#
_symmetry.space_group_name_H-M   'P 1'
#
loop_
_entity.id
_entity.type
_entity.pdbx_description
1 polymer ?
#
loop_
_entity_poly.entity_id
_entity_poly.type
_entity_poly.pdbx_seq_one_letter_code
_entity_poly.pdbx_strand_id
1 'polypeptide(L)' 'MAHLADLANLNLSNSTKKIIAEYIWIGRSGMDVRSKARTLSGPVDDPSKLPKWNYDGSSTGQAPGEDSEVIL' A
#
# COMPACT_ATOMS: atom_id res chain seq x y z
N MET A 1 3.73 20.50 22.13
CA MET A 1 3.33 19.95 20.82
C MET A 1 4.33 18.86 20.48
N ALA A 2 3.88 17.70 20.00
CA ALA A 2 4.81 16.70 19.46
C ALA A 2 5.42 17.24 18.17
N HIS A 3 6.72 17.01 17.94
CA HIS A 3 7.32 17.32 16.66
C HIS A 3 6.82 16.35 15.60
N LEU A 4 6.83 16.76 14.33
CA LEU A 4 6.40 15.91 13.21
C LEU A 4 7.17 14.57 13.18
N ALA A 5 8.45 14.61 13.51
CA ALA A 5 9.30 13.42 13.60
C ALA A 5 8.87 12.45 14.71
N ASP A 6 8.34 12.95 15.83
CA ASP A 6 7.90 12.11 16.94
C ASP A 6 6.67 11.28 16.54
N LEU A 7 5.76 11.90 15.77
CA LEU A 7 4.57 11.23 15.25
C LEU A 7 4.92 10.21 14.17
N ALA A 8 5.84 10.56 13.25
CA ALA A 8 6.27 9.68 12.17
C ALA A 8 7.02 8.44 12.69
N ASN A 9 7.78 8.58 13.77
CA ASN A 9 8.58 7.51 14.37
C ASN A 9 7.87 6.78 15.51
N LEU A 10 6.54 6.94 15.63
CA LEU A 10 5.79 6.30 16.70
C LEU A 10 5.90 4.77 16.60
N ASN A 11 6.42 4.14 17.65
CA ASN A 11 6.46 2.68 17.70
C ASN A 11 5.06 2.10 17.98
N LEU A 12 4.41 1.61 16.93
CA LEU A 12 3.07 1.04 16.98
C LEU A 12 2.99 -0.30 17.73
N SER A 13 4.12 -1.01 17.92
CA SER A 13 4.14 -2.34 18.57
C SER A 13 3.64 -2.30 20.01
N ASN A 14 3.73 -1.13 20.66
CA ASN A 14 3.30 -0.92 22.03
C ASN A 14 1.79 -0.70 22.16
N SER A 15 1.08 -0.48 21.04
CA SER A 15 -0.35 -0.14 21.04
C SER A 15 -1.20 -1.14 20.27
N THR A 16 -0.63 -1.83 19.28
CA THR A 16 -1.37 -2.80 18.46
C THR A 16 -0.44 -3.83 17.82
N LYS A 17 -1.02 -4.97 17.42
CA LYS A 17 -0.33 -5.98 16.59
C LYS A 17 -0.47 -5.71 15.09
N LYS A 18 -1.29 -4.73 14.70
CA LYS A 18 -1.50 -4.37 13.28
C LYS A 18 -0.20 -3.91 12.65
N ILE A 19 -0.07 -4.15 11.35
CA ILE A 19 1.06 -3.69 10.54
C ILE A 19 0.56 -2.76 9.43
N ILE A 20 1.48 -1.97 8.89
CA ILE A 20 1.28 -1.21 7.65
C ILE A 20 2.01 -1.98 6.54
N ALA A 21 1.27 -2.41 5.52
CA ALA A 21 1.82 -3.09 4.36
C ALA A 21 1.79 -2.14 3.15
N GLU A 22 2.97 -1.79 2.65
CA GLU A 22 3.15 -0.98 1.44
C GLU A 22 3.13 -1.90 0.21
N TYR A 23 2.10 -1.77 -0.63
CA TYR A 23 2.03 -2.51 -1.90
C TYR A 23 2.69 -1.67 -2.97
N ILE A 24 3.66 -2.23 -3.68
CA ILE A 24 4.49 -1.53 -4.67
C ILE A 24 4.25 -2.16 -6.04
N TRP A 25 4.08 -1.34 -7.07
CA TRP A 25 3.95 -1.80 -8.45
C TRP A 25 4.57 -0.82 -9.44
N ILE A 26 4.75 -1.29 -10.67
CA ILE A 26 5.25 -0.49 -11.79
C ILE A 26 4.06 0.14 -12.51
N GLY A 27 4.13 1.45 -12.76
CA GLY A 27 3.13 2.20 -13.50
C GLY A 27 3.24 2.02 -15.01
N ARG A 28 2.40 2.74 -15.77
CA ARG A 28 2.30 2.58 -17.23
C ARG A 28 3.61 2.80 -17.96
N SER A 29 4.47 3.72 -17.50
CA SER A 29 5.69 4.04 -18.24
C SER A 29 6.73 2.92 -18.20
N GLY A 30 6.56 1.93 -17.32
CA GLY A 30 7.58 0.91 -17.04
C GLY A 30 8.76 1.43 -16.20
N MET A 31 8.84 2.75 -15.98
CA MET A 31 9.91 3.42 -15.22
C MET A 31 9.41 4.06 -13.93
N ASP A 32 8.11 4.33 -13.83
CA ASP A 32 7.51 4.92 -12.64
C ASP A 32 7.11 3.85 -11.62
N VAL A 33 7.51 4.04 -10.37
CA VAL A 33 7.13 3.19 -9.24
C VAL A 33 5.98 3.85 -8.49
N ARG A 34 4.93 3.08 -8.23
CA ARG A 34 3.76 3.51 -7.45
C ARG A 34 3.66 2.67 -6.20
N SER A 35 3.07 3.24 -5.16
CA SER A 35 2.81 2.50 -3.93
C SER A 35 1.60 3.05 -3.18
N LYS A 36 1.00 2.18 -2.36
CA LYS A 36 0.03 2.58 -1.35
C LYS A 36 0.05 1.62 -0.16
N ALA A 37 -0.20 2.16 1.02
CA ALA A 37 -0.22 1.41 2.28
C ALA A 37 -1.64 0.99 2.70
N ARG A 38 -1.77 -0.24 3.21
CA ARG A 38 -2.95 -0.68 3.98
C ARG A 38 -2.56 -1.17 5.36
N THR A 39 -3.51 -1.08 6.29
CA THR A 39 -3.39 -1.73 7.60
C THR A 39 -3.81 -3.20 7.51
N LEU A 40 -2.98 -4.11 8.02
CA LEU A 40 -3.32 -5.53 8.20
C LEU A 40 -3.44 -5.86 9.69
N SER A 41 -4.17 -6.93 10.01
CA SER A 41 -4.47 -7.33 11.40
C SER A 41 -3.26 -7.81 12.20
N GLY A 42 -2.19 -8.24 11.53
CA GLY A 42 -1.00 -8.78 12.16
C GLY A 42 0.17 -8.95 11.18
N PRO A 43 1.35 -9.34 11.69
CA PRO A 43 2.50 -9.70 10.86
C PRO A 43 2.18 -10.82 9.88
N VAL A 44 2.76 -10.73 8.68
CA VAL A 44 2.65 -11.75 7.62
C VAL A 44 4.05 -12.13 7.18
N ASP A 45 4.31 -13.44 7.08
CA ASP A 45 5.62 -14.04 6.78
C ASP A 45 5.71 -14.66 5.38
N ASP A 46 4.58 -14.78 4.69
CA ASP A 46 4.45 -15.41 3.38
C ASP A 46 3.63 -14.50 2.44
N PRO A 47 4.18 -14.10 1.28
CA PRO A 47 3.46 -13.28 0.30
C PRO A 47 2.12 -13.86 -0.14
N SER A 48 1.95 -15.19 -0.18
CA SER A 48 0.69 -15.82 -0.57
C SER A 48 -0.45 -15.61 0.43
N LYS A 49 -0.11 -15.23 1.68
CA LYS A 49 -1.08 -14.88 2.73
C LYS A 49 -1.49 -13.40 2.67
N LEU A 50 -0.83 -12.59 1.84
CA LEU A 50 -1.23 -11.20 1.64
C LEU A 50 -2.53 -11.14 0.81
N PRO A 51 -3.51 -10.33 1.23
CA PRO A 51 -4.72 -10.16 0.44
C PRO A 51 -4.38 -9.45 -0.87
N LYS A 52 -4.94 -9.96 -1.98
CA LYS A 52 -4.97 -9.20 -3.23
C LYS A 52 -5.56 -7.82 -2.97
N TRP A 53 -5.12 -6.87 -3.77
CA TRP A 53 -5.63 -5.51 -3.72
C TRP A 53 -5.95 -5.04 -5.12
N ASN A 54 -6.32 -3.78 -5.23
CA ASN A 54 -6.70 -3.16 -6.48
C ASN A 54 -6.19 -1.72 -6.47
N TYR A 55 -6.07 -1.07 -7.61
CA TYR A 55 -5.92 0.38 -7.69
C TYR A 55 -6.67 0.90 -8.91
N ASP A 56 -6.88 2.21 -8.96
CA ASP A 56 -7.43 2.86 -10.14
C ASP A 56 -6.34 3.00 -11.21
N GLY A 57 -6.40 2.11 -12.19
CA GLY A 57 -5.52 2.08 -13.35
C GLY A 57 -5.73 3.25 -14.29
N SER A 58 -6.87 3.96 -14.27
CA SER A 58 -7.04 5.14 -15.12
C SER A 58 -6.08 6.27 -14.71
N SER A 59 -5.87 6.44 -13.41
CA SER A 59 -4.89 7.38 -12.82
C SER A 59 -3.42 7.02 -13.08
N THR A 60 -3.14 5.79 -13.51
CA THR A 60 -1.81 5.36 -13.94
C THR A 60 -1.72 5.17 -15.45
N GLY A 61 -2.84 5.29 -16.17
CA GLY A 61 -2.97 4.95 -17.58
C GLY A 61 -2.85 3.44 -17.87
N GLN A 62 -3.07 2.57 -16.89
CA GLN A 62 -3.06 1.11 -17.07
C GLN A 62 -4.43 0.53 -17.42
N ALA A 63 -5.51 1.30 -17.30
CA ALA A 63 -6.87 0.88 -17.63
C ALA A 63 -7.71 2.07 -18.17
N PRO A 64 -8.75 1.83 -18.98
CA PRO A 64 -9.69 2.88 -19.39
C PRO A 64 -10.54 3.37 -18.20
N GLY A 65 -11.17 4.53 -18.32
CA GLY A 65 -11.97 5.11 -17.22
C GLY A 65 -13.27 4.37 -16.90
N GLU A 66 -13.81 3.61 -17.86
CA GLU A 66 -15.07 2.85 -17.73
C GLU A 66 -14.91 1.50 -17.02
N ASP A 67 -13.70 0.93 -17.06
CA ASP A 67 -13.30 -0.27 -16.33
C ASP A 67 -11.87 -0.09 -15.84
N SER A 68 -11.73 0.68 -14.76
CA SER A 68 -10.43 1.22 -14.34
C SER A 68 -9.74 0.39 -13.27
N GLU A 69 -10.37 -0.67 -12.75
CA GLU A 69 -9.83 -1.46 -11.67
C GLU A 69 -8.69 -2.37 -12.15
N VAL A 70 -7.51 -2.24 -11.53
CA VAL A 70 -6.37 -3.15 -11.79
C VAL A 70 -6.00 -3.87 -10.50
N ILE A 71 -5.90 -5.21 -10.58
CA ILE A 71 -5.62 -6.07 -9.43
C ILE A 71 -4.11 -6.16 -9.16
N LEU A 72 -3.76 -6.10 -7.87
CA LEU A 72 -2.43 -6.36 -7.30
C LEU A 72 -2.42 -7.72 -6.62
#